data_AF-A0A3L7PE13-F1
#
_entry.id   AF-A0A3L7PE13-F1
#
_cell.length_a   1.000
_cell.length_b   1.000
_cell.length_c   1.000
_cell.angle_alpha   90.00
_cell.angle_beta   90.00
_cell.angle_gamma   90.00
#
_symmetry.space_group_name_H-M   'P 1'
#
loop_
_entity.id
_entity.type
_entity.pdbx_description
1 polymer ?
#
loop_
_entity_poly.entity_id
_entity_poly.type
_entity_poly.pdbx_seq_one_letter_code
_entity_poly.pdbx_strand_id
1 'polypeptide(L)'
;MIAIAQREEVVAELKLTEEQTAKLAELQTAARGGFQALQAVPEAERPAAMKAMREGQEKSVSEVLDAPQFTRLLQLTWRETGLASVERDDVATGLGLSDEQREKLRPILADRQSGQRALREASPEEAAQKRKDWDDQLRAVLTEDQAKQWEELLGTPAPEPAPAQAAPAAN
;
A
#
# COMPACT_ATOMS: atom_id res chain seq x y z
N MET A 1 3.10 -3.07 1.88
CA MET A 1 2.76 -4.43 2.34
C MET A 1 3.79 -4.99 3.33
N ILE A 2 5.01 -5.37 2.92
CA ILE A 2 5.97 -6.06 3.83
C ILE A 2 6.25 -5.27 5.12
N ALA A 3 6.47 -3.96 5.01
CA ALA A 3 6.69 -3.10 6.18
C ALA A 3 5.46 -3.02 7.12
N ILE A 4 4.24 -3.25 6.62
CA ILE A 4 3.01 -3.30 7.41
C ILE A 4 2.94 -4.63 8.16
N ALA A 5 3.27 -5.74 7.47
CA ALA A 5 3.26 -7.09 8.04
C ALA A 5 4.16 -7.26 9.26
N GLN A 6 5.19 -6.43 9.39
CA GLN A 6 6.18 -6.50 10.46
C GLN A 6 5.88 -5.60 11.66
N ARG A 7 4.83 -4.78 11.60
CA ARG A 7 4.43 -3.97 12.76
C ARG A 7 3.94 -4.89 13.87
N GLU A 8 4.26 -4.57 15.11
CA GLU A 8 3.98 -5.44 16.26
C GLU A 8 2.49 -5.80 16.36
N GLU A 9 1.61 -4.83 16.18
CA GLU A 9 0.16 -5.02 16.20
C GLU A 9 -0.35 -5.93 15.08
N VAL A 10 0.29 -5.88 13.91
CA VAL A 10 -0.07 -6.71 12.74
C VAL A 10 0.47 -8.13 12.90
N VAL A 11 1.70 -8.28 13.41
CA VAL A 11 2.29 -9.59 13.77
C VAL A 11 1.38 -10.31 14.77
N ALA A 12 0.91 -9.59 15.80
CA ALA A 12 0.03 -10.14 16.82
C ALA A 12 -1.37 -10.52 16.26
N GLU A 13 -1.99 -9.64 15.44
CA GLU A 13 -3.30 -9.91 14.85
C GLU A 13 -3.26 -11.10 13.88
N LEU A 14 -2.28 -11.12 12.98
CA LEU A 14 -2.09 -12.19 11.99
C LEU A 14 -1.51 -13.47 12.61
N LYS A 15 -1.11 -13.42 13.89
CA LYS A 15 -0.47 -14.53 14.61
C LYS A 15 0.72 -15.08 13.83
N LEU A 16 1.54 -14.19 13.28
CA LEU A 16 2.69 -14.60 12.47
C LEU A 16 3.66 -15.37 13.34
N THR A 17 4.15 -16.49 12.82
CA THR A 17 5.18 -17.27 13.51
C THR A 17 6.53 -16.54 13.47
N GLU A 18 7.46 -16.94 14.34
CA GLU A 18 8.84 -16.43 14.29
C GLU A 18 9.48 -16.71 12.92
N GLU A 19 9.21 -17.88 12.33
CA GLU A 19 9.70 -18.25 11.01
C GLU A 19 9.13 -17.34 9.91
N GLN A 20 7.82 -17.08 9.93
CA GLN A 20 7.18 -16.18 8.97
C GLN A 20 7.73 -14.76 9.12
N THR A 21 7.90 -14.28 10.34
CA THR A 21 8.44 -12.95 10.64
C THR A 21 9.89 -12.82 10.14
N ALA A 22 10.72 -13.84 10.35
CA ALA A 22 12.09 -13.89 9.85
C ALA A 22 12.13 -13.84 8.31
N LYS A 23 11.32 -14.67 7.63
CA LYS A 23 11.22 -14.67 6.16
C LYS A 23 10.74 -13.33 5.61
N LEU A 24 9.75 -12.70 6.25
CA LEU A 24 9.28 -11.36 5.86
C LEU A 24 10.39 -10.30 6.01
N ALA A 25 11.26 -10.40 7.02
CA ALA A 25 12.42 -9.53 7.18
C ALA A 25 13.48 -9.70 6.10
N GLU A 26 13.74 -10.93 5.67
CA GLU A 26 14.60 -11.20 4.52
C GLU A 26 14.00 -10.62 3.23
N LEU A 27 12.70 -10.83 2.99
CA LEU A 27 11.99 -10.24 1.86
C LEU A 27 12.02 -8.72 1.88
N GLN A 28 11.90 -8.08 3.05
CA GLN A 28 12.02 -6.63 3.18
C GLN A 28 13.41 -6.13 2.80
N THR A 29 14.45 -6.86 3.21
CA THR A 29 15.84 -6.53 2.89
C THR A 29 16.09 -6.65 1.39
N ALA A 30 15.61 -7.73 0.78
CA ALA A 30 15.67 -7.93 -0.68
C ALA A 30 14.89 -6.83 -1.43
N ALA A 31 13.69 -6.47 -0.94
CA ALA A 31 12.88 -5.40 -1.49
C ALA A 31 13.62 -4.06 -1.50
N ARG A 32 14.30 -3.69 -0.39
CA ARG A 32 15.12 -2.46 -0.32
C ARG A 32 16.22 -2.45 -1.39
N GLY A 33 16.90 -3.58 -1.60
CA GLY A 33 17.89 -3.74 -2.68
C GLY A 33 17.27 -3.57 -4.07
N GLY A 34 16.08 -4.15 -4.30
CA GLY A 34 15.32 -3.98 -5.55
C GLY A 34 14.93 -2.52 -5.82
N PHE A 35 14.47 -1.79 -4.80
CA PHE A 35 14.19 -0.35 -4.91
C PHE A 35 15.43 0.48 -5.25
N GLN A 36 16.60 0.09 -4.75
CA GLN A 36 17.84 0.75 -5.11
C GLN A 36 18.24 0.46 -6.56
N ALA A 37 18.04 -0.78 -7.03
CA ALA A 37 18.29 -1.15 -8.42
C ALA A 37 17.38 -0.41 -9.41
N LEU A 38 16.14 -0.10 -9.03
CA LEU A 38 15.22 0.72 -9.83
C LEU A 38 15.74 2.14 -10.11
N GLN A 39 16.71 2.64 -9.34
CA GLN A 39 17.35 3.92 -9.63
C GLN A 39 18.19 3.89 -10.91
N ALA A 40 18.63 2.70 -11.36
CA ALA A 40 19.37 2.52 -12.61
C ALA A 40 18.44 2.30 -13.81
N VAL A 41 17.13 2.06 -13.59
CA VAL A 41 16.16 1.84 -14.67
C VAL A 41 15.81 3.18 -15.34
N PRO A 42 15.74 3.24 -16.68
CA PRO A 42 15.30 4.43 -17.42
C PRO A 42 13.93 4.89 -16.95
N GLU A 43 13.71 6.21 -16.86
CA GLU A 43 12.48 6.79 -16.30
C GLU A 43 11.20 6.29 -16.98
N ALA A 44 11.22 6.13 -18.30
CA ALA A 44 10.10 5.61 -19.07
C ALA A 44 9.73 4.15 -18.74
N GLU A 45 10.69 3.36 -18.26
CA GLU A 45 10.49 1.94 -17.91
C GLU A 45 10.18 1.73 -16.42
N ARG A 46 10.43 2.75 -15.58
CA ARG A 46 10.21 2.67 -14.13
C ARG A 46 8.79 2.27 -13.74
N PRO A 47 7.70 2.75 -14.37
CA PRO A 47 6.35 2.34 -13.99
C PRO A 47 6.14 0.82 -14.13
N ALA A 48 6.58 0.24 -15.25
CA ALA A 48 6.48 -1.19 -15.50
C ALA A 48 7.37 -2.00 -14.55
N ALA A 49 8.60 -1.55 -14.32
CA ALA A 49 9.53 -2.20 -13.39
C ALA A 49 9.01 -2.16 -11.94
N MET A 50 8.41 -1.04 -11.53
CA MET A 50 7.75 -0.89 -10.22
C MET A 50 6.53 -1.82 -10.08
N LYS A 51 5.71 -1.95 -11.12
CA LYS A 51 4.58 -2.88 -11.15
C LYS A 51 5.08 -4.33 -10.98
N ALA A 52 6.02 -4.76 -11.81
CA ALA A 52 6.58 -6.11 -11.75
C ALA A 52 7.23 -6.42 -10.40
N MET A 53 7.94 -5.46 -9.81
CA MET A 53 8.53 -5.63 -8.48
C MET A 53 7.46 -5.76 -7.39
N ARG A 54 6.38 -4.97 -7.44
CA ARG A 54 5.26 -5.09 -6.49
C ARG A 54 4.59 -6.46 -6.60
N GLU A 55 4.31 -6.93 -7.82
CA GLU A 55 3.71 -8.26 -8.07
C GLU A 55 4.63 -9.39 -7.58
N GLY A 56 5.94 -9.27 -7.82
CA GLY A 56 6.94 -10.23 -7.33
C GLY A 56 7.00 -10.28 -5.80
N GLN A 57 7.01 -9.12 -5.14
CA GLN A 57 6.97 -9.03 -3.68
C GLN A 57 5.71 -9.67 -3.11
N GLU A 58 4.55 -9.36 -3.70
CA GLU A 58 3.27 -9.89 -3.26
C GLU A 58 3.22 -11.42 -3.39
N LYS A 59 3.71 -11.96 -4.51
CA LYS A 59 3.85 -13.40 -4.68
C LYS A 59 4.73 -14.03 -3.61
N SER A 60 5.93 -13.47 -3.37
CA SER A 60 6.83 -13.99 -2.32
C SER A 60 6.19 -13.93 -0.93
N VAL A 61 5.42 -12.89 -0.62
CA VAL A 61 4.69 -12.80 0.66
C VAL A 61 3.59 -13.87 0.74
N SER A 62 2.87 -14.14 -0.35
CA SER A 62 1.83 -15.18 -0.40
C SER A 62 2.37 -16.61 -0.25
N GLU A 63 3.67 -16.83 -0.51
CA GLU A 63 4.35 -18.12 -0.29
C GLU A 63 4.79 -18.30 1.18
N VAL A 64 4.88 -17.22 1.95
CA VAL A 64 5.25 -17.23 3.38
C VAL A 64 4.02 -17.27 4.28
N LEU A 65 2.99 -16.52 3.91
CA LEU A 65 1.75 -16.41 4.66
C LEU A 65 0.73 -17.44 4.20
N ASP A 66 -0.10 -17.92 5.12
CA ASP A 66 -1.28 -18.68 4.71
C ASP A 66 -2.33 -17.76 4.05
N ALA A 67 -3.33 -18.37 3.37
CA ALA A 67 -4.31 -17.61 2.61
C ALA A 67 -5.12 -16.61 3.48
N PRO A 68 -5.60 -16.97 4.69
CA PRO A 68 -6.20 -16.00 5.61
C PRO A 68 -5.27 -14.84 6.00
N GLN A 69 -4.03 -15.12 6.39
CA GLN A 69 -3.04 -14.11 6.78
C GLN A 69 -2.73 -13.16 5.63
N PHE A 70 -2.51 -13.70 4.44
CA PHE A 70 -2.24 -12.92 3.24
C PHE A 70 -3.43 -12.03 2.86
N THR A 71 -4.64 -12.57 2.90
CA THR A 71 -5.87 -11.82 2.64
C THR A 71 -6.03 -10.67 3.63
N ARG A 72 -5.81 -10.92 4.92
CA ARG A 72 -5.91 -9.87 5.94
C ARG A 72 -4.81 -8.80 5.77
N LEU A 73 -3.59 -9.21 5.41
CA LEU A 73 -2.51 -8.27 5.13
C LEU A 73 -2.79 -7.38 3.90
N LEU A 74 -3.46 -7.92 2.87
CA LEU A 74 -3.94 -7.12 1.74
C LEU A 74 -4.92 -6.04 2.20
N GLN A 75 -5.93 -6.41 3.00
CA GLN A 75 -6.90 -5.47 3.56
C GLN A 75 -6.24 -4.34 4.35
N LEU A 76 -5.28 -4.68 5.23
CA LEU A 76 -4.52 -3.70 5.99
C LEU A 76 -3.69 -2.79 5.07
N THR A 77 -3.08 -3.36 4.03
CA THR A 77 -2.32 -2.61 3.04
C THR A 77 -3.20 -1.63 2.26
N TRP A 78 -4.40 -2.04 1.85
CA TRP A 78 -5.37 -1.19 1.17
C TRP A 78 -5.90 -0.09 2.08
N ARG A 79 -6.14 -0.40 3.36
CA ARG A 79 -6.59 0.59 4.34
C ARG A 79 -5.56 1.71 4.53
N GLU A 80 -4.27 1.37 4.53
CA GLU A 80 -3.20 2.36 4.63
C GLU A 80 -2.92 3.10 3.31
N THR A 81 -3.01 2.39 2.18
CA THR A 81 -2.71 2.97 0.86
C THR A 81 -3.86 3.84 0.35
N GLY A 82 -5.08 3.61 0.87
CA GLY A 82 -6.30 4.31 0.51
C GLY A 82 -6.79 3.93 -0.88
N LEU A 83 -7.65 4.78 -1.45
CA LEU A 83 -8.25 4.57 -2.76
C LEU A 83 -7.25 4.55 -3.90
N ALA A 84 -5.99 4.91 -3.69
CA ALA A 84 -4.98 4.70 -4.70
C ALA A 84 -4.74 3.21 -5.03
N SER A 85 -5.17 2.28 -4.16
CA SER A 85 -5.15 0.85 -4.46
C SER A 85 -6.05 0.44 -5.63
N VAL A 86 -6.93 1.32 -6.14
CA VAL A 86 -7.70 1.07 -7.38
C VAL A 86 -6.84 0.89 -8.63
N GLU A 87 -5.54 1.22 -8.56
CA GLU A 87 -4.58 0.89 -9.62
C GLU A 87 -4.32 -0.63 -9.76
N ARG A 88 -4.72 -1.42 -8.75
CA ARG A 88 -4.57 -2.86 -8.74
C ARG A 88 -5.78 -3.55 -9.35
N ASP A 89 -5.53 -4.63 -10.08
CA ASP A 89 -6.56 -5.36 -10.83
C ASP A 89 -7.59 -6.02 -9.89
N ASP A 90 -7.17 -6.53 -8.74
CA ASP A 90 -8.02 -7.16 -7.72
C ASP A 90 -9.01 -6.15 -7.11
N VAL A 91 -8.53 -4.98 -6.71
CA VAL A 91 -9.36 -3.89 -6.16
C VAL A 91 -10.28 -3.33 -7.24
N ALA A 92 -9.77 -3.07 -8.43
CA ALA A 92 -10.56 -2.52 -9.52
C ALA A 92 -11.68 -3.47 -9.97
N THR A 93 -11.41 -4.79 -9.95
CA THR A 93 -12.41 -5.83 -10.23
C THR A 93 -13.40 -5.95 -9.07
N GLY A 94 -12.94 -5.94 -7.82
CA GLY A 94 -13.80 -5.99 -6.64
C GLY A 94 -14.76 -4.81 -6.52
N LEU A 95 -14.34 -3.63 -6.99
CA LEU A 95 -15.18 -2.44 -7.08
C LEU A 95 -16.01 -2.36 -8.37
N GLY A 96 -15.81 -3.27 -9.33
CA GLY A 96 -16.48 -3.25 -10.62
C GLY A 96 -16.26 -1.94 -11.38
N LEU A 97 -15.04 -1.40 -11.38
CA LEU A 97 -14.75 -0.11 -12.02
C LEU A 97 -14.97 -0.20 -13.53
N SER A 98 -15.79 0.71 -14.06
CA SER A 98 -16.02 0.84 -15.50
C SER A 98 -14.79 1.41 -16.22
N ASP A 99 -14.73 1.23 -17.54
CA ASP A 99 -13.67 1.81 -18.36
C ASP A 99 -13.62 3.34 -18.23
N GLU A 100 -14.78 4.00 -18.21
CA GLU A 100 -14.87 5.45 -18.01
C GLU A 100 -14.31 5.88 -16.65
N GLN A 101 -14.58 5.14 -15.58
CA GLN A 101 -14.02 5.43 -14.26
C GLN A 101 -12.50 5.22 -14.25
N ARG A 102 -12.00 4.15 -14.89
CA ARG A 102 -10.56 3.90 -15.03
C ARG A 102 -9.86 5.03 -15.79
N GLU A 103 -10.48 5.54 -16.85
CA GLU A 103 -9.96 6.69 -17.59
C GLU A 103 -9.89 7.97 -16.74
N LYS A 104 -10.89 8.22 -15.88
CA LYS A 104 -10.92 9.35 -14.94
C LYS A 104 -9.90 9.22 -13.80
N LEU A 105 -9.66 8.00 -13.32
CA LEU A 105 -8.71 7.71 -12.24
C LEU A 105 -7.25 7.84 -12.70
N ARG A 106 -6.95 7.45 -13.94
CA ARG A 106 -5.59 7.45 -14.51
C ARG A 106 -4.82 8.76 -14.33
N PRO A 107 -5.35 9.96 -14.68
CA PRO A 107 -4.61 11.21 -14.47
C PRO A 107 -4.39 11.54 -12.99
N ILE A 108 -5.31 11.18 -12.09
CA ILE A 108 -5.17 11.41 -10.64
C ILE A 108 -4.03 10.54 -10.08
N LEU A 109 -4.01 9.26 -10.48
CA LEU A 109 -2.95 8.32 -10.10
C LEU A 109 -1.59 8.73 -10.66
N ALA A 110 -1.55 9.23 -11.90
CA ALA A 110 -0.33 9.75 -12.52
C ALA A 110 0.20 10.99 -11.76
N ASP A 111 -0.66 11.95 -11.40
CA ASP A 111 -0.28 13.12 -10.60
C ASP A 111 0.28 12.71 -9.23
N ARG A 112 -0.38 11.75 -8.57
CA ARG A 112 0.09 11.16 -7.31
C ARG A 112 1.47 10.53 -7.45
N GLN A 113 1.71 9.80 -8.54
CA GLN A 113 3.00 9.17 -8.80
C GLN A 113 4.11 10.20 -9.04
N SER A 114 3.88 11.22 -9.88
CA SER A 114 4.85 12.28 -10.14
C SER A 114 5.07 13.18 -8.92
N GLY A 115 4.03 13.39 -8.11
CA GLY A 115 4.06 14.23 -6.91
C GLY A 115 4.83 13.61 -5.74
N GLN A 116 5.18 12.32 -5.78
CA GLN A 116 5.89 11.65 -4.68
C GLN A 116 7.22 12.32 -4.30
N ARG A 117 7.94 12.90 -5.27
CA ARG A 117 9.18 13.62 -4.98
C ARG A 117 8.90 14.90 -4.21
N ALA A 118 7.93 15.70 -4.67
CA ALA A 118 7.52 16.92 -4.00
C ALA A 118 7.04 16.64 -2.57
N LEU A 119 6.31 15.54 -2.34
CA LEU A 119 5.89 15.12 -0.99
C LEU A 119 7.05 14.82 -0.03
N ARG A 120 8.22 14.41 -0.53
CA ARG A 120 9.40 14.15 0.33
C ARG A 120 10.08 15.45 0.76
N GLU A 121 9.94 16.49 -0.05
CA GLU A 121 10.54 17.81 0.18
C GLU A 121 9.56 18.75 0.93
N ALA A 122 8.27 18.44 0.90
CA ALA A 122 7.21 19.18 1.58
C ALA A 122 7.20 18.98 3.10
N SER A 123 6.59 19.92 3.82
CA SER A 123 6.32 19.77 5.25
C SER A 123 5.32 18.61 5.49
N PRO A 124 5.30 18.01 6.70
CA PRO A 124 4.36 16.94 7.03
C PRO A 124 2.88 17.32 6.80
N GLU A 125 2.53 18.58 7.08
CA GLU A 125 1.16 19.11 6.92
C GLU A 125 0.78 19.25 5.44
N GLU A 126 1.66 19.86 4.62
CA GLU A 126 1.45 19.96 3.17
C GLU A 126 1.36 18.58 2.51
N ALA A 127 2.23 17.66 2.94
CA ALA A 127 2.21 16.29 2.43
C ALA A 127 0.93 15.54 2.83
N ALA A 128 0.41 15.77 4.03
CA ALA A 128 -0.86 15.20 4.48
C ALA A 128 -2.03 15.79 3.69
N GLN A 129 -2.07 17.11 3.50
CA GLN A 129 -3.11 17.78 2.74
C GLN A 129 -3.14 17.31 1.29
N LYS A 130 -1.98 17.25 0.62
CA LYS A 130 -1.90 16.79 -0.78
C LYS A 130 -2.33 15.34 -0.95
N ARG A 131 -2.01 14.46 0.01
CA ARG A 131 -2.52 13.08 0.03
C ARG A 131 -4.03 13.04 0.14
N LYS A 132 -4.59 13.82 1.07
CA LYS A 132 -6.04 13.94 1.25
C LYS A 132 -6.72 14.45 -0.02
N ASP A 133 -6.18 15.47 -0.69
CA ASP A 133 -6.74 16.00 -1.93
C ASP A 133 -6.83 14.93 -3.02
N TRP A 134 -5.80 14.10 -3.18
CA TRP A 134 -5.85 12.97 -4.11
C TRP A 134 -6.88 11.93 -3.69
N ASP A 135 -6.98 11.61 -2.41
CA ASP A 135 -7.96 10.64 -1.92
C ASP A 135 -9.39 11.14 -2.14
N ASP A 136 -9.66 12.42 -1.93
CA ASP A 136 -10.95 13.07 -2.20
C ASP A 136 -11.28 13.05 -3.70
N GLN A 137 -10.29 13.31 -4.56
CA GLN A 137 -10.45 13.22 -6.02
C GLN A 137 -10.75 11.78 -6.48
N LEU A 138 -10.05 10.78 -5.94
CA LEU A 138 -10.30 9.38 -6.26
C LEU A 138 -11.69 8.96 -5.77
N ARG A 139 -12.09 9.37 -4.57
CA ARG A 139 -13.41 9.11 -3.99
C ARG A 139 -14.53 9.68 -4.85
N ALA A 140 -14.35 10.88 -5.42
CA ALA A 140 -15.36 11.53 -6.26
C ALA A 140 -15.66 10.80 -7.58
N VAL A 141 -14.78 9.88 -8.02
CA VAL A 141 -15.01 9.07 -9.22
C VAL A 141 -15.89 7.84 -8.92
N LEU A 142 -15.91 7.39 -7.67
CA LEU A 142 -16.70 6.23 -7.25
C LEU A 142 -18.17 6.60 -7.05
N THR A 143 -19.05 5.64 -7.32
CA THR A 143 -20.45 5.72 -6.90
C THR A 143 -20.58 5.48 -5.39
N GLU A 144 -21.73 5.83 -4.82
CA GLU A 144 -22.00 5.53 -3.41
C GLU A 144 -21.91 4.03 -3.10
N ASP A 145 -22.39 3.19 -4.00
CA ASP A 145 -22.34 1.73 -3.83
C ASP A 145 -20.91 1.21 -3.92
N GLN A 146 -20.09 1.74 -4.83
CA GLN A 146 -18.66 1.40 -4.89
C GLN A 146 -17.90 1.89 -3.66
N ALA A 147 -18.27 3.05 -3.11
CA ALA A 147 -17.68 3.53 -1.87
C ALA A 147 -18.04 2.63 -0.68
N LYS A 148 -19.25 2.08 -0.62
CA LYS A 148 -19.63 1.07 0.38
C LYS A 148 -18.88 -0.24 0.15
N GLN A 149 -18.80 -0.71 -1.10
CA GLN A 149 -18.05 -1.90 -1.47
C GLN A 149 -16.57 -1.79 -1.11
N TRP A 150 -15.98 -0.59 -1.22
CA TRP A 150 -14.63 -0.31 -0.78
C TRP A 150 -14.46 -0.55 0.72
N GLU A 151 -15.36 -0.04 1.56
CA GLU A 151 -15.30 -0.29 3.01
C GLU A 151 -15.45 -1.78 3.36
N GLU A 152 -16.27 -2.51 2.60
CA GLU A 152 -16.39 -3.97 2.75
C GLU A 152 -15.09 -4.70 2.36
N LEU A 153 -14.45 -4.28 1.25
CA LEU A 153 -13.17 -4.83 0.81
C LEU A 153 -12.05 -4.58 1.83
N LEU A 154 -12.09 -3.46 2.56
CA LEU A 154 -11.13 -3.17 3.63
C LEU A 154 -11.31 -4.07 4.87
N GLY A 155 -12.40 -4.81 4.97
CA GLY A 155 -12.69 -5.70 6.09
C GLY A 155 -12.73 -4.97 7.44
N THR A 156 -12.41 -5.69 8.52
CA THR A 156 -12.40 -5.13 9.87
C THR A 156 -11.38 -3.99 10.00
N PRO A 157 -11.61 -3.01 10.89
CA PRO A 157 -10.65 -1.95 11.19
C PRO A 157 -9.25 -2.50 11.48
N ALA A 158 -8.23 -1.71 11.18
CA ALA A 158 -6.85 -2.05 11.55
C ALA A 158 -6.72 -2.09 13.09
N PRO A 159 -5.82 -2.92 13.62
CA PRO A 159 -5.49 -2.90 15.03
C PRO A 159 -4.86 -1.55 15.36
N GLU A 160 -5.09 -1.08 16.58
CA GLU A 160 -4.48 0.18 17.03
C GLU A 160 -2.95 0.04 16.98
N PRO A 161 -2.22 1.00 16.39
CA PRO A 161 -0.76 0.92 16.33
C PRO A 161 -0.22 0.80 17.75
N ALA A 162 0.77 -0.07 17.96
CA ALA A 162 1.41 -0.19 19.25
C ALA A 162 1.86 1.22 19.74
N PRO A 163 1.66 1.57 21.02
CA PRO A 163 2.06 2.86 21.53
C PRO A 163 3.54 3.05 21.21
N ALA A 164 3.86 4.10 20.46
CA ALA A 164 5.24 4.41 20.10
C ALA A 164 6.04 4.44 21.41
N GLN A 165 6.91 3.45 21.63
CA GLN A 165 7.82 3.49 22.75
C GLN A 165 8.61 4.78 22.59
N ALA A 166 8.36 5.73 23.50
CA ALA A 166 9.03 7.00 23.50
C ALA A 166 10.52 6.72 23.42
N ALA A 167 11.16 7.19 22.34
CA ALA A 167 12.61 7.17 22.25
C ALA A 167 13.15 7.74 23.57
N PRO A 168 14.07 7.06 24.27
CA PRO A 168 14.61 7.59 25.51
C PRO A 168 15.17 8.97 25.19
N ALA A 169 14.66 9.99 25.89
CA ALA A 169 15.25 11.32 25.87
C ALA A 169 16.73 11.15 26.25
N ALA A 170 17.60 11.39 25.27
CA ALA A 170 19.03 11.48 25.53
C ALA A 170 19.23 12.68 26.46
N ASN A 171 19.68 12.40 27.69
CA ASN A 171 20.26 13.38 28.61
C ASN A 171 21.69 13.71 28.20
#